data_AF-A0A194ULS6-F1
#
_entry.id   AF-A0A194ULS6-F1
#
_cell.length_a   1.000
_cell.length_b   1.000
_cell.length_c   1.000
_cell.angle_alpha   90.00
_cell.angle_beta   90.00
_cell.angle_gamma   90.00
#
_symmetry.space_group_name_H-M   'P 1'
#
loop_
_entity.id
_entity.type
_entity.pdbx_description
1 polymer ?
#
loop_
_entity_poly.entity_id
_entity_poly.type
_entity_poly.pdbx_seq_one_letter_code
_entity_poly.pdbx_strand_id
1 'polypeptide(L)'
;MASNNSTTCILQLADTINTSVAKIQEVLASKNLPSPSFDEDAPSSLSREVADAQSAVLDVTAELRDLLTVEPTTLIHDYGGVYNSMENILFQV
;
A
#
# COMPACT_ATOMS: atom_id res chain seq x y z
N MET A 1 -23.22 -16.16 7.81
CA MET A 1 -23.12 -15.83 6.38
C MET A 1 -22.46 -14.47 6.28
N ALA A 2 -21.26 -14.39 5.72
CA ALA A 2 -20.47 -13.16 5.70
C ALA A 2 -21.13 -12.12 4.78
N SER A 3 -21.28 -10.91 5.29
CA SER A 3 -22.01 -9.82 4.64
C SER A 3 -21.31 -9.37 3.36
N ASN A 4 -22.04 -9.45 2.26
CA ASN A 4 -21.73 -9.10 0.89
C ASN A 4 -21.85 -7.57 0.63
N ASN A 5 -21.32 -6.74 1.52
CA ASN A 5 -21.32 -5.29 1.37
C ASN A 5 -19.96 -4.72 0.91
N SER A 6 -19.16 -5.53 0.21
CA SER A 6 -17.80 -5.19 -0.17
C SER A 6 -17.77 -4.43 -1.48
N THR A 7 -17.80 -3.09 -1.41
CA THR A 7 -16.85 -2.35 -2.26
C THR A 7 -15.52 -3.08 -2.12
N THR A 8 -15.02 -3.68 -3.21
CA THR A 8 -13.85 -4.57 -3.14
C THR A 8 -12.69 -3.78 -2.54
N CYS A 9 -11.82 -4.41 -1.73
CA CYS A 9 -10.68 -3.74 -1.10
C CYS A 9 -9.88 -2.89 -2.10
N ILE A 10 -9.72 -3.39 -3.33
CA ILE A 10 -9.12 -2.66 -4.46
C ILE A 10 -9.82 -1.32 -4.75
N LEU A 11 -11.15 -1.28 -4.79
CA LEU A 11 -11.91 -0.05 -5.00
C LEU A 11 -11.70 0.94 -3.86
N GLN A 12 -11.63 0.48 -2.61
CA GLN A 12 -11.38 1.35 -1.45
C GLN A 12 -9.96 1.97 -1.49
N LEU A 13 -8.96 1.18 -1.88
CA LEU A 13 -7.59 1.66 -2.06
C LEU A 13 -7.53 2.68 -3.21
N ALA A 14 -8.20 2.40 -4.34
CA ALA A 14 -8.28 3.31 -5.48
C ALA A 14 -8.95 4.66 -5.14
N ASP A 15 -10.06 4.63 -4.39
CA ASP A 15 -10.74 5.84 -3.91
C ASP A 15 -9.84 6.67 -3.00
N THR A 16 -9.04 6.01 -2.15
CA THR A 16 -8.09 6.68 -1.26
C THR A 16 -6.94 7.32 -2.03
N ILE A 17 -6.42 6.65 -3.06
CA ILE A 17 -5.41 7.21 -3.97
C ILE A 17 -5.98 8.45 -4.66
N ASN A 18 -7.17 8.35 -5.25
CA ASN A 18 -7.79 9.44 -5.99
C ASN A 18 -8.03 10.67 -5.09
N THR A 19 -8.57 10.45 -3.89
CA THR A 19 -8.82 11.52 -2.91
C THR A 19 -7.52 12.21 -2.48
N SER A 20 -6.48 11.43 -2.20
CA SER A 20 -5.19 11.96 -1.76
C SER A 20 -4.47 12.72 -2.88
N VAL A 21 -4.47 12.21 -4.11
CA VAL A 21 -3.92 12.88 -5.29
C VAL A 21 -4.67 14.19 -5.59
N ALA A 22 -6.00 14.19 -5.48
CA ALA A 22 -6.80 15.41 -5.67
C ALA A 22 -6.40 16.50 -4.68
N LYS A 23 -6.14 16.15 -3.41
CA LYS A 23 -5.68 17.09 -2.39
C LYS A 23 -4.28 17.65 -2.70
N ILE A 24 -3.36 16.82 -3.21
CA ILE A 24 -2.05 17.29 -3.68
C ILE A 24 -2.24 18.31 -4.81
N GLN A 25 -3.05 17.97 -5.81
CA GLN A 25 -3.31 18.83 -6.96
C GLN A 25 -3.97 20.17 -6.56
N GLU A 26 -4.92 20.15 -5.62
CA GLU A 26 -5.57 21.35 -5.10
C GLU A 26 -4.57 22.32 -4.44
N VAL A 27 -3.67 21.82 -3.59
CA VAL A 27 -2.65 22.64 -2.94
C VAL A 27 -1.66 23.20 -3.97
N LEU A 28 -1.22 22.40 -4.94
CA LEU A 28 -0.33 22.88 -6.00
C LEU A 28 -1.00 23.98 -6.83
N ALA A 29 -2.25 23.77 -7.24
CA ALA A 29 -3.02 24.74 -8.03
C ALA A 29 -3.27 26.04 -7.27
N SER A 30 -3.70 25.97 -6.01
CA SER A 30 -3.98 27.16 -5.18
C SER A 30 -2.74 28.05 -4.97
N LYS A 31 -1.55 27.48 -5.10
CA LYS A 31 -0.27 28.17 -4.92
C LYS A 31 0.49 28.44 -6.21
N ASN A 32 -0.09 28.10 -7.36
CA ASN A 32 0.59 28.17 -8.66
C ASN A 32 1.94 27.43 -8.67
N LEU A 33 2.01 26.30 -7.96
CA LEU A 33 3.20 25.45 -7.92
C LEU A 33 3.16 24.47 -9.11
N PRO A 34 4.33 24.15 -9.70
CA PRO A 34 4.39 23.16 -10.77
C PRO A 34 4.01 21.77 -10.26
N SER A 35 3.37 20.98 -11.12
CA SER A 35 3.14 19.56 -10.87
C SER A 35 4.46 18.79 -10.94
N PRO A 36 4.65 17.77 -10.09
CA PRO A 36 5.80 16.87 -10.20
C PRO A 36 5.71 16.07 -11.51
N SER A 37 6.85 15.86 -12.15
CA SER A 37 7.01 14.98 -13.31
C SER A 37 8.40 14.33 -13.28
N PHE A 38 8.71 13.51 -14.29
CA PHE A 38 10.04 12.96 -14.48
C PHE A 38 10.93 13.84 -15.39
N ASP A 39 10.45 15.03 -15.76
CA ASP A 39 11.23 15.98 -16.55
C ASP A 39 12.35 16.60 -15.70
N GLU A 40 13.44 17.02 -16.35
CA GLU A 40 14.62 17.57 -15.66
C GLU A 40 14.33 18.88 -14.89
N ASP A 41 13.36 19.66 -15.37
CA ASP A 41 12.94 20.92 -14.76
C ASP A 41 11.83 20.75 -13.70
N ALA A 42 11.40 19.51 -13.45
CA ALA A 42 10.35 19.24 -12.50
C ALA A 42 10.78 19.56 -11.05
N PRO A 43 9.85 19.98 -10.19
CA PRO A 43 10.17 20.21 -8.78
C PRO A 43 10.69 18.94 -8.12
N SER A 44 11.87 19.02 -7.50
CA SER A 44 12.52 17.88 -6.83
C SER A 44 11.84 17.45 -5.53
N SER A 45 10.94 18.27 -4.99
CA SER A 45 10.23 18.00 -3.73
C SER A 45 8.88 18.70 -3.69
N LEU A 46 7.90 18.06 -3.07
CA LEU A 46 6.60 18.65 -2.78
C LEU A 46 6.64 19.51 -1.51
N SER A 47 5.71 20.46 -1.41
CA SER A 47 5.52 21.30 -0.22
C SER A 47 5.14 20.44 1.00
N ARG A 48 5.56 20.87 2.20
CA ARG A 48 5.19 20.21 3.46
C ARG A 48 3.69 20.13 3.68
N GLU A 49 2.91 21.05 3.12
CA GLU A 49 1.44 21.06 3.26
C GLU A 49 0.74 19.87 2.61
N VAL A 50 1.40 19.20 1.66
CA VAL A 50 0.86 17.98 1.05
C VAL A 50 1.49 16.71 1.62
N ALA A 51 2.34 16.81 2.65
CA ALA A 51 3.09 15.67 3.17
C ALA A 51 2.19 14.51 3.61
N ASP A 52 1.08 14.79 4.29
CA ASP A 52 0.14 13.75 4.73
C ASP A 52 -0.54 13.06 3.56
N ALA A 53 -0.95 13.83 2.55
CA ALA A 53 -1.57 13.30 1.34
C ALA A 53 -0.56 12.50 0.49
N GLN A 54 0.68 12.96 0.41
CA GLN A 54 1.76 12.24 -0.24
C GLN A 54 2.04 10.91 0.47
N SER A 55 2.14 10.89 1.80
CA SER A 55 2.32 9.65 2.57
C SER A 55 1.18 8.68 2.29
N ALA A 56 -0.07 9.15 2.36
CA ALA A 56 -1.24 8.32 2.08
C ALA A 56 -1.21 7.70 0.68
N VAL A 57 -0.80 8.45 -0.35
CA VAL A 57 -0.62 7.89 -1.70
C VAL A 57 0.43 6.79 -1.71
N LEU A 58 1.60 7.01 -1.09
CA LEU A 58 2.69 6.04 -1.09
C LEU A 58 2.33 4.77 -0.33
N ASP A 59 1.72 4.91 0.86
CA ASP A 59 1.32 3.79 1.71
C ASP A 59 0.25 2.94 1.01
N VAL A 60 -0.80 3.57 0.49
CA VAL A 60 -1.91 2.87 -0.18
C VAL A 60 -1.46 2.26 -1.52
N THR A 61 -0.55 2.91 -2.25
CA THR A 61 0.00 2.35 -3.48
C THR A 61 0.88 1.13 -3.19
N ALA A 62 1.62 1.12 -2.07
CA ALA A 62 2.37 -0.05 -1.63
C ALA A 62 1.43 -1.20 -1.26
N GLU A 63 0.37 -0.93 -0.50
CA GLU A 63 -0.63 -1.95 -0.14
C GLU A 63 -1.33 -2.51 -1.39
N LEU A 64 -1.73 -1.65 -2.33
CA LEU A 64 -2.35 -2.08 -3.58
C LEU A 64 -1.38 -2.90 -4.44
N ARG A 65 -0.12 -2.49 -4.53
CA ARG A 65 0.93 -3.26 -5.22
C ARG A 65 1.05 -4.65 -4.60
N ASP A 66 1.15 -4.73 -3.27
CA ASP A 66 1.32 -6.00 -2.57
C ASP A 66 0.09 -6.90 -2.80
N LEU A 67 -1.13 -6.35 -2.69
CA LEU A 67 -2.37 -7.08 -2.97
C LEU A 67 -2.45 -7.63 -4.40
N LEU A 68 -1.93 -6.91 -5.40
CA LEU A 68 -2.00 -7.28 -6.81
C LEU A 68 -0.86 -8.19 -7.28
N THR A 69 0.26 -8.23 -6.54
CA THR A 69 1.46 -8.97 -6.94
C THR A 69 1.74 -10.20 -6.09
N VAL A 70 1.24 -10.24 -4.84
CA VAL A 70 1.42 -11.37 -3.94
C VAL A 70 0.42 -12.46 -4.32
N GLU A 71 0.91 -13.57 -4.87
CA GLU A 71 0.14 -14.81 -4.92
C GLU A 71 -0.20 -15.27 -3.49
N PRO A 72 -1.44 -15.68 -3.20
CA PRO A 72 -1.84 -16.15 -1.86
C PRO A 72 -0.99 -17.29 -1.28
N THR A 73 -0.22 -17.98 -2.12
CA THR A 73 0.59 -19.15 -1.77
C THR A 73 1.93 -18.78 -1.13
N THR A 74 2.49 -17.58 -1.36
CA THR A 74 3.78 -17.19 -0.76
C THR A 74 3.65 -16.83 0.72
N LEU A 75 2.48 -16.37 1.16
CA LEU A 75 2.18 -16.10 2.57
C LEU A 75 2.09 -17.38 3.42
N ILE A 76 1.79 -18.52 2.80
CA ILE A 76 1.74 -19.83 3.48
C ILE A 76 3.16 -20.40 3.67
N HIS A 77 4.09 -20.12 2.75
CA HIS A 77 5.44 -20.66 2.82
C HIS A 77 6.25 -20.04 3.99
N ASP A 78 6.04 -18.76 4.31
CA ASP A 78 6.79 -18.09 5.38
C ASP A 78 6.28 -18.44 6.79
N TYR A 79 5.02 -18.86 6.93
CA TYR A 79 4.46 -19.32 8.21
C TYR A 79 4.45 -20.84 8.39
N GLY A 80 4.75 -21.63 7.34
CA GLY A 80 4.78 -23.09 7.38
C GLY A 80 5.97 -23.73 8.12
N GLY A 81 6.86 -22.92 8.72
CA GLY A 81 8.10 -23.38 9.37
C GLY A 81 8.04 -23.57 10.89
N VAL A 82 6.88 -23.41 11.55
CA VAL A 82 6.80 -23.48 13.04
C VAL A 82 5.88 -24.60 13.57
N TYR A 83 5.22 -25.38 12.71
CA TYR A 83 4.42 -26.53 13.16
C TYR A 83 5.02 -27.81 12.60
N ASN A 84 6.07 -28.36 13.24
CA ASN A 84 6.45 -29.79 13.23
C ASN A 84 7.80 -30.04 13.96
N SER A 85 7.98 -29.53 15.19
CA SER A 85 9.13 -29.94 16.03
C SER A 85 8.77 -30.35 17.47
N MET A 86 7.51 -30.71 17.70
CA MET A 86 7.07 -31.35 18.96
C MET A 86 6.37 -32.69 18.70
N GLU A 87 6.76 -33.39 17.64
CA GLU A 87 6.58 -34.84 17.57
C GLU A 87 7.91 -35.48 17.22
N ASN A 88 8.37 -36.30 18.16
CA ASN A 88 9.37 -37.35 17.98
C ASN A 88 10.86 -36.99 18.19
N ILE A 89 11.30 -36.94 19.46
CA ILE A 89 12.63 -37.42 19.85
C ILE A 89 12.52 -38.37 21.07
N LEU A 90 12.48 -39.66 20.73
CA LEU A 90 13.20 -40.81 21.34
C LEU A 90 12.82 -41.35 22.72
N PHE A 91 12.20 -42.54 22.66
CA PHE A 91 12.60 -43.72 23.44
C PHE A 91 14.12 -43.95 23.32
N GLN A 92 14.84 -43.96 24.46
CA GLN A 92 15.98 -44.84 24.82
C GLN A 92 16.71 -44.27 26.05
N VAL A 93 16.50 -44.85 27.24
CA VAL A 93 17.36 -45.81 27.98
C VAL A 93 16.54 -46.37 29.13
#